data_AF-A0A5C6B6T6-F1
#
_entry.id   AF-A0A5C6B6T6-F1
#
_cell.length_a   1.000
_cell.length_b   1.000
_cell.length_c   1.000
_cell.angle_alpha   90.00
_cell.angle_beta   90.00
_cell.angle_gamma   90.00
#
_symmetry.space_group_name_H-M   'P 1'
#
loop_
_entity.id
_entity.type
_entity.pdbx_description
1 polymer ?
#
loop_
_entity_poly.entity_id
_entity_poly.type
_entity_poly.pdbx_seq_one_letter_code
_entity_poly.pdbx_strand_id
1 'polypeptide(L)'
;MISRTPDDRDLYEARLKLQRDEQSRLEAAEARGEARGEARGEARGEARGVLVGKIQTLQGILNESEQSTQELTTMTEQTLKSLLASLQNRLRSRG
;
A
#
# COMPACT_ATOMS: atom_id res chain seq x y z
N MET A 1 -21.18 2.94 54.47
CA MET A 1 -20.02 3.67 53.94
C MET A 1 -19.00 2.62 53.56
N ILE A 2 -18.76 2.37 52.27
CA ILE A 2 -17.79 1.34 51.86
C ILE A 2 -16.41 1.92 52.15
N SER A 3 -15.76 1.38 53.18
CA SER A 3 -14.40 1.70 53.58
C SER A 3 -13.46 1.32 52.43
N ARG A 4 -13.18 2.25 51.52
CA ARG A 4 -12.09 2.10 50.54
C ARG A 4 -10.78 2.13 51.33
N THR A 5 -10.26 0.97 51.67
CA THR A 5 -8.90 0.85 52.17
C THR A 5 -7.93 1.28 51.07
N PRO A 6 -6.74 1.82 51.42
CA PRO A 6 -5.70 2.15 50.45
C PRO A 6 -5.43 1.00 49.46
N ASP A 7 -5.46 -0.24 49.95
CA ASP A 7 -5.28 -1.47 49.15
C ASP A 7 -6.33 -1.64 48.04
N ASP A 8 -7.60 -1.31 48.30
CA ASP A 8 -8.67 -1.39 47.28
C ASP A 8 -8.48 -0.37 46.16
N ARG A 9 -7.93 0.80 46.52
CA ARG A 9 -7.60 1.85 45.55
C ARG A 9 -6.42 1.43 44.69
N ASP A 10 -5.39 0.84 45.28
CA ASP A 10 -4.19 0.38 44.57
C ASP A 10 -4.54 -0.77 43.60
N LEU A 11 -5.40 -1.70 44.02
CA LEU A 11 -5.91 -2.78 43.15
C LEU A 11 -6.74 -2.23 41.98
N TYR A 12 -7.57 -1.21 42.23
CA TYR A 12 -8.35 -0.55 41.19
C TYR A 12 -7.45 0.20 40.19
N GLU A 13 -6.47 0.96 40.68
CA GLU A 13 -5.51 1.70 39.85
C GLU A 13 -4.63 0.74 39.04
N ALA A 14 -4.18 -0.38 39.62
CA ALA A 14 -3.43 -1.41 38.92
C ALA A 14 -4.25 -2.07 37.81
N ARG A 15 -5.53 -2.38 38.06
CA ARG A 15 -6.44 -2.92 37.04
C ARG A 15 -6.67 -1.92 35.90
N LEU A 16 -6.89 -0.65 36.23
CA LEU A 16 -7.10 0.40 35.24
C LEU A 16 -5.84 0.61 34.38
N LYS A 17 -4.66 0.55 34.99
CA LYS A 17 -3.38 0.60 34.29
C LYS A 17 -3.23 -0.57 33.31
N LEU A 18 -3.53 -1.80 33.75
CA LEU A 18 -3.49 -2.97 32.88
C LEU A 18 -4.41 -2.83 31.67
N GLN A 19 -5.66 -2.37 31.87
CA GLN A 19 -6.60 -2.14 30.78
C GLN A 19 -6.09 -1.08 29.79
N ARG A 20 -5.48 -0.01 30.28
CA ARG A 20 -4.91 1.04 29.44
C ARG A 20 -3.68 0.57 28.68
N ASP A 21 -2.82 -0.22 29.30
CA ASP A 21 -1.63 -0.78 28.66
C ASP A 21 -2.04 -1.76 27.54
N GLU A 22 -3.07 -2.58 27.80
CA GLU A 22 -3.66 -3.47 26.79
C GLU A 22 -4.28 -2.69 25.64
N GLN A 23 -5.09 -1.68 25.94
CA GLN A 23 -5.69 -0.81 24.93
C GLN A 23 -4.62 -0.10 24.09
N SER A 24 -3.60 0.48 24.74
CA SER A 24 -2.50 1.17 24.05
C SER A 24 -1.73 0.21 23.13
N ARG A 25 -1.57 -1.05 23.55
CA ARG A 25 -0.90 -2.08 22.74
C ARG A 25 -1.72 -2.45 21.50
N LEU A 26 -3.05 -2.53 21.63
CA LEU A 26 -3.95 -2.81 20.51
C LEU A 26 -3.94 -1.64 19.51
N GLU A 27 -4.11 -0.41 19.98
CA GLU A 27 -4.05 0.80 19.15
C GLU A 27 -2.71 0.91 18.41
N ALA A 28 -1.60 0.64 19.09
CA ALA A 28 -0.28 0.63 18.45
C ALA A 28 -0.13 -0.50 17.41
N ALA A 29 -0.78 -1.64 17.60
CA ALA A 29 -0.76 -2.74 16.64
C ALA A 29 -1.59 -2.40 15.39
N GLU A 30 -2.77 -1.80 15.56
CA GLU A 30 -3.64 -1.31 14.49
C GLU A 30 -2.95 -0.24 13.65
N ALA A 31 -2.42 0.81 14.30
CA ALA A 31 -1.70 1.88 13.61
C ALA A 31 -0.50 1.36 12.80
N ARG A 32 0.23 0.37 13.32
CA ARG A 32 1.32 -0.30 12.58
C ARG A 32 0.80 -1.12 11.41
N GLY A 33 -0.37 -1.75 11.56
CA GLY A 33 -1.04 -2.50 10.51
C GLY A 33 -1.45 -1.60 9.35
N GLU A 34 -2.12 -0.49 9.65
CA GLU A 34 -2.55 0.52 8.69
C GLU A 34 -1.36 1.14 7.96
N ALA A 35 -0.36 1.66 8.68
CA ALA A 35 0.82 2.26 8.06
C ALA A 35 1.58 1.29 7.13
N ARG A 36 1.65 0.00 7.49
CA ARG A 36 2.24 -1.03 6.61
C ARG A 36 1.37 -1.34 5.40
N GLY A 37 0.05 -1.31 5.57
CA GLY A 37 -0.93 -1.50 4.49
C GLY A 37 -0.84 -0.38 3.46
N GLU A 38 -0.87 0.86 3.92
CA GLU A 38 -0.75 2.07 3.09
C GLU A 38 0.57 2.10 2.33
N ALA A 39 1.71 1.95 3.02
CA ALA A 39 3.02 1.95 2.37
C ALA A 39 3.15 0.86 1.28
N ARG A 40 2.54 -0.32 1.48
CA ARG A 40 2.52 -1.38 0.46
C ARG A 40 1.57 -1.06 -0.69
N GLY A 41 0.43 -0.45 -0.39
CA GLY A 41 -0.54 -0.02 -1.40
C GLY A 41 0.02 1.06 -2.31
N GLU A 42 0.63 2.09 -1.71
CA GLU A 42 1.28 3.19 -2.41
C GLU A 42 2.43 2.70 -3.29
N ALA A 43 3.37 1.92 -2.74
CA ALA A 43 4.50 1.41 -3.51
C ALA A 43 4.05 0.56 -4.73
N ARG A 44 2.98 -0.23 -4.58
CA ARG A 44 2.39 -0.99 -5.69
C ARG A 44 1.70 -0.09 -6.71
N GLY A 45 0.96 0.92 -6.24
CA GLY A 45 0.28 1.90 -7.08
C GLY A 45 1.26 2.71 -7.92
N GLU A 46 2.32 3.24 -7.30
CA GLU A 46 3.39 3.99 -7.96
C GLU A 46 4.12 3.14 -9.00
N ALA A 47 4.57 1.92 -8.62
CA ALA A 47 5.26 1.03 -9.56
C ALA A 47 4.40 0.72 -10.79
N ARG A 48 3.09 0.52 -10.60
CA ARG A 48 2.16 0.29 -11.69
C ARG A 48 1.95 1.54 -12.54
N GLY A 49 1.78 2.71 -11.92
CA GLY A 49 1.65 3.99 -12.62
C GLY A 49 2.85 4.29 -13.51
N VAL A 50 4.07 4.03 -13.01
CA VAL A 50 5.30 4.17 -13.79
C VAL A 50 5.33 3.22 -14.99
N LEU A 51 4.89 1.97 -14.85
CA LEU A 51 4.80 1.03 -15.97
C LEU A 51 3.80 1.50 -17.03
N VAL A 52 2.61 1.93 -16.61
CA VAL A 52 1.55 2.42 -17.51
C VAL A 52 2.05 3.65 -18.30
N GLY A 53 2.65 4.63 -17.64
CA GLY A 53 3.18 5.82 -18.31
C GLY A 53 4.30 5.48 -19.31
N LYS A 54 5.19 4.54 -18.97
CA LYS A 54 6.23 4.08 -19.91
C LYS A 54 5.63 3.40 -21.14
N ILE A 55 4.61 2.58 -20.97
CA ILE A 55 3.91 1.90 -22.09
C ILE A 55 3.28 2.94 -23.02
N GLN A 56 2.53 3.91 -22.48
CA GLN A 56 1.90 4.97 -23.27
C GLN A 56 2.94 5.80 -24.03
N THR A 57 4.02 6.19 -23.36
CA THR A 57 5.12 6.92 -24.00
C THR A 57 5.73 6.12 -25.16
N LEU A 58 5.97 4.82 -24.98
CA LEU A 58 6.51 3.96 -26.04
C LEU A 58 5.52 3.75 -27.19
N GLN A 59 4.22 3.61 -26.90
CA GLN A 59 3.16 3.51 -27.92
C GLN A 59 3.13 4.78 -28.79
N GLY A 60 3.17 5.97 -28.17
CA GLY A 60 3.24 7.24 -28.87
C GLY A 60 4.49 7.37 -29.75
N ILE A 61 5.68 7.00 -29.24
CA ILE A 61 6.93 7.01 -30.03
C ILE A 61 6.84 6.05 -31.23
N LEU A 62 6.16 4.90 -31.06
CA LEU A 62 6.02 3.91 -32.12
C LEU A 62 4.91 4.25 -33.13
N ASN A 63 4.11 5.30 -32.89
CA ASN A 63 2.85 5.61 -33.58
C ASN A 63 1.85 4.43 -33.54
N GLU A 64 1.83 3.68 -32.43
CA GLU A 64 0.82 2.66 -32.16
C GLU A 64 -0.40 3.30 -31.46
N SER A 65 -1.59 2.69 -31.57
CA SER A 65 -2.77 3.16 -30.83
C SER A 65 -2.51 3.12 -29.33
N GLU A 66 -2.47 4.29 -28.70
CA GLU A 66 -2.28 4.42 -27.26
C GLU A 66 -3.44 3.76 -26.52
N GLN A 67 -3.14 2.75 -25.71
CA GLN A 67 -4.13 2.15 -24.84
C GLN A 67 -4.47 3.14 -23.74
N SER A 68 -5.75 3.22 -23.40
CA SER A 68 -6.19 4.12 -22.34
C SER A 68 -5.59 3.70 -21.01
N THR A 69 -5.36 4.66 -20.13
CA THR A 69 -4.86 4.39 -18.77
C THR A 69 -5.77 3.40 -18.05
N GLN A 70 -7.09 3.49 -18.29
CA GLN A 70 -8.08 2.58 -17.71
C GLN A 70 -7.86 1.13 -18.15
N GLU A 71 -7.67 0.88 -19.44
CA GLU A 71 -7.39 -0.46 -19.96
C GLU A 71 -6.10 -1.02 -19.36
N LEU A 72 -5.02 -0.23 -19.33
CA LEU A 72 -3.74 -0.67 -18.75
C LEU A 72 -3.84 -0.93 -17.24
N THR A 73 -4.65 -0.17 -16.52
CA THR A 73 -4.91 -0.39 -15.08
C THR A 73 -5.84 -1.56 -14.77
N THR A 74 -6.48 -2.18 -15.77
CA THR A 74 -7.20 -3.45 -15.58
C THR A 74 -6.32 -4.68 -15.82
N MET A 75 -5.24 -4.54 -16.57
CA MET A 75 -4.29 -5.62 -16.88
C MET A 75 -3.38 -5.98 -15.70
N THR A 76 -2.99 -7.25 -15.57
CA THR A 76 -2.05 -7.68 -14.53
C THR A 76 -0.66 -7.07 -14.73
N GLU A 77 0.11 -6.94 -13.64
CA GLU A 77 1.48 -6.40 -13.69
C GLU A 77 2.40 -7.20 -14.62
N GLN A 78 2.22 -8.51 -14.68
CA GLN A 78 2.96 -9.40 -15.59
C GLN A 78 2.67 -9.06 -17.05
N THR A 79 1.40 -8.86 -17.40
CA THR A 79 1.00 -8.47 -18.75
C THR A 79 1.56 -7.11 -19.13
N LEU A 80 1.53 -6.14 -18.22
CA LEU A 80 2.14 -4.82 -18.43
C LEU A 80 3.65 -4.91 -18.66
N LYS A 81 4.37 -5.72 -17.87
CA LYS A 81 5.83 -5.92 -18.06
C LYS A 81 6.14 -6.56 -19.42
N SER A 82 5.37 -7.57 -19.83
CA SER A 82 5.53 -8.23 -21.12
C SER A 82 5.24 -7.28 -22.28
N LEU A 83 4.22 -6.43 -22.15
CA LEU A 83 3.88 -5.40 -23.13
C LEU A 83 4.99 -4.34 -23.23
N LEU A 84 5.49 -3.85 -22.09
CA LEU A 84 6.62 -2.93 -22.07
C LEU A 84 7.84 -3.51 -22.78
N ALA A 85 8.19 -4.77 -22.48
CA ALA A 85 9.34 -5.44 -23.09
C ALA A 85 9.17 -5.61 -24.61
N SER A 86 7.96 -5.92 -25.08
CA SER A 86 7.70 -6.05 -26.52
C SER A 86 7.81 -4.70 -27.23
N LEU A 87 7.28 -3.62 -26.64
CA LEU A 87 7.41 -2.26 -27.17
C LEU A 87 8.87 -1.79 -27.20
N GLN A 88 9.64 -2.05 -26.14
CA GLN A 88 11.07 -1.75 -26.09
C GLN A 88 11.87 -2.47 -27.17
N ASN A 89 11.58 -3.77 -27.38
CA ASN A 89 12.25 -4.55 -28.42
C ASN A 89 11.93 -4.01 -29.82
N ARG A 90 10.67 -3.62 -30.08
CA ARG A 90 10.26 -2.99 -31.34
C ARG A 90 10.98 -1.67 -31.57
N LEU A 91 11.03 -0.82 -30.55
CA LEU A 91 11.74 0.46 -30.63
C LEU A 91 13.23 0.26 -30.93
N ARG A 92 13.87 -0.72 -30.28
CA ARG A 92 15.27 -1.08 -30.55
C ARG A 92 15.48 -1.60 -31.98
N SER A 93 14.53 -2.35 -32.52
CA SER A 93 14.63 -2.85 -33.91
C SER A 93 14.40 -1.78 -34.98
N ARG A 94 13.91 -0.58 -34.61
CA ARG A 94 13.70 0.55 -35.51
C ARG A 94 14.92 1.49 -35.62
N GLY A 95 15.81 1.48 -34.63
CA GLY A 95 17.05 2.27 -34.63
C GLY A 95 18.21 1.47 -35.21
#